data_AF-A0A7S1JMQ2-F1
#
_entry.id   AF-A0A7S1JMQ2-F1
#
_cell.length_a   1.000
_cell.length_b   1.000
_cell.length_c   1.000
_cell.angle_alpha   90.00
_cell.angle_beta   90.00
_cell.angle_gamma   90.00
#
_symmetry.space_group_name_H-M   'P 1'
#
loop_
_entity.id
_entity.type
_entity.pdbx_description
1 polymer ?
#
loop_
_entity_poly.entity_id
_entity_poly.type
_entity_poly.pdbx_seq_one_letter_code
_entity_poly.pdbx_strand_id
1 'polypeptide(L)'
;TFPAAHTLFLHGGVLATEDKKQRAIEVASHMPNLTTIVAARNVVPLSKVWCFLEGLQSEWVSRGEGERSVGTVSSRLAADLTQGSGTLWDGASPFLWSRLDKMPRVETVHMDIRPGDLDEDADVDELYTNLMEVVTSSTELKGHKTTKVTFVDRDIFDACHQRFLSRPARPMLRPQEYRLFFHDLSLHVERRTQ
;
A
#
# COMPACT_ATOMS: atom_id res chain seq x y z
N THR A 1 -23.32 5.22 -14.19
CA THR A 1 -21.92 5.67 -14.32
C THR A 1 -21.69 6.86 -13.42
N PHE A 2 -20.45 7.09 -12.96
CA PHE A 2 -20.10 8.19 -12.04
C PHE A 2 -19.06 9.12 -12.69
N PRO A 3 -19.44 9.96 -13.66
CA PRO A 3 -18.50 10.66 -14.53
C PRO A 3 -17.66 11.71 -13.80
N ALA A 4 -18.18 12.38 -12.78
CA ALA A 4 -17.44 13.39 -12.02
C ALA A 4 -16.61 12.80 -10.85
N ALA A 5 -16.81 11.53 -10.51
CA ALA A 5 -16.19 10.94 -9.34
C ALA A 5 -14.76 10.52 -9.67
N HIS A 6 -13.81 11.06 -8.90
CA HIS A 6 -12.37 10.78 -9.03
C HIS A 6 -11.78 10.04 -7.83
N THR A 7 -12.57 9.86 -6.78
CA THR A 7 -12.15 9.20 -5.54
C THR A 7 -13.14 8.11 -5.16
N LEU A 8 -12.62 6.93 -4.84
CA LEU A 8 -13.37 5.80 -4.30
C LEU A 8 -12.96 5.53 -2.85
N PHE A 9 -13.93 5.47 -1.95
CA PHE A 9 -13.71 5.08 -0.56
C PHE A 9 -14.05 3.60 -0.36
N LEU A 10 -13.06 2.81 0.03
CA LEU A 10 -13.22 1.40 0.39
C LEU A 10 -13.41 1.30 1.90
N HIS A 11 -14.67 1.18 2.33
CA HIS A 11 -15.00 0.90 3.72
C HIS A 11 -14.80 -0.58 4.02
N GLY A 12 -14.42 -0.93 5.26
CA GLY A 12 -14.08 -2.31 5.66
C GLY A 12 -15.12 -3.37 5.30
N GLY A 13 -16.41 -3.04 5.32
CA GLY A 13 -17.46 -3.96 4.91
C GLY A 13 -17.51 -4.27 3.40
N VAL A 14 -16.91 -3.41 2.55
CA VAL A 14 -16.97 -3.49 1.09
C VAL A 14 -16.07 -4.61 0.54
N LEU A 15 -14.99 -4.94 1.25
CA LEU A 15 -14.04 -5.99 0.84
C LEU A 15 -14.16 -7.26 1.70
N ALA A 16 -15.22 -7.36 2.51
CA ALA A 16 -15.41 -8.45 3.47
C ALA A 16 -15.79 -9.80 2.82
N THR A 17 -16.48 -9.78 1.67
CA THR A 17 -16.88 -10.98 0.93
C THR A 17 -16.54 -10.81 -0.55
N GLU A 18 -16.37 -11.93 -1.27
CA GLU A 18 -16.07 -11.86 -2.72
C GLU A 18 -17.21 -11.18 -3.50
N ASP A 19 -18.47 -11.40 -3.15
CA ASP A 19 -19.60 -10.71 -3.80
C ASP A 19 -19.51 -9.18 -3.65
N LYS A 20 -19.20 -8.70 -2.44
CA LYS A 20 -19.08 -7.25 -2.18
C LYS A 20 -17.87 -6.66 -2.87
N LYS A 21 -16.75 -7.40 -2.86
CA LYS A 21 -15.52 -7.02 -3.58
C LYS A 21 -15.78 -6.94 -5.09
N GLN A 22 -16.44 -7.94 -5.68
CA GLN A 22 -16.79 -7.96 -7.10
C GLN A 22 -17.70 -6.77 -7.45
N ARG A 23 -18.69 -6.49 -6.60
CA ARG A 23 -19.54 -5.31 -6.78
C ARG A 23 -18.76 -4.01 -6.70
N ALA A 24 -17.78 -3.90 -5.80
CA ALA A 24 -16.92 -2.73 -5.69
C ALA A 24 -16.05 -2.55 -6.95
N ILE A 25 -15.50 -3.64 -7.48
CA ILE A 25 -14.72 -3.66 -8.72
C ILE A 25 -15.58 -3.17 -9.89
N GLU A 26 -16.79 -3.70 -10.03
CA GLU A 26 -17.74 -3.30 -11.08
C GLU A 26 -18.07 -1.80 -10.97
N VAL A 27 -18.36 -1.28 -9.77
CA VAL A 27 -18.65 0.14 -9.58
C VAL A 27 -17.44 1.00 -9.95
N ALA A 28 -16.26 0.63 -9.47
CA ALA A 28 -15.01 1.34 -9.71
C ALA A 28 -14.61 1.34 -11.19
N SER A 29 -14.84 0.24 -11.90
CA SER A 29 -14.49 0.13 -13.32
C SER A 29 -15.29 1.10 -14.19
N HIS A 30 -16.51 1.47 -13.76
CA HIS A 30 -17.38 2.44 -14.42
C HIS A 30 -17.13 3.92 -14.00
N MET A 31 -16.03 4.20 -13.29
CA MET A 31 -15.60 5.55 -12.92
C MET A 31 -14.51 6.04 -13.88
N PRO A 32 -14.84 6.82 -14.92
CA PRO A 32 -13.86 7.20 -15.96
C PRO A 32 -12.76 8.11 -15.43
N ASN A 33 -12.98 8.83 -14.34
CA ASN A 33 -12.01 9.78 -13.77
C ASN A 33 -11.40 9.27 -12.45
N LEU A 34 -11.52 7.97 -12.15
CA LEU A 34 -10.95 7.41 -10.91
C LEU A 34 -9.43 7.57 -10.90
N THR A 35 -8.94 8.39 -9.97
CA THR A 35 -7.51 8.62 -9.73
C THR A 35 -7.10 8.29 -8.31
N THR A 36 -8.05 8.25 -7.37
CA THR A 36 -7.75 8.07 -5.95
C THR A 36 -8.58 6.93 -5.34
N ILE A 37 -7.92 6.03 -4.61
CA ILE A 37 -8.57 4.98 -3.82
C ILE A 37 -8.17 5.16 -2.36
N VAL A 38 -9.16 5.23 -1.46
CA VAL A 38 -8.94 5.45 -0.03
C VAL A 38 -9.55 4.30 0.77
N ALA A 39 -8.68 3.48 1.37
CA ALA A 39 -9.02 2.39 2.29
C ALA A 39 -8.65 2.67 3.76
N ALA A 40 -8.15 3.88 4.08
CA ALA A 40 -7.58 4.20 5.39
C ALA A 40 -8.59 4.43 6.54
N ARG A 41 -9.91 4.50 6.27
CA ARG A 41 -10.92 4.82 7.30
C ARG A 41 -11.30 3.65 8.20
N ASN A 42 -11.28 2.43 7.67
CA ASN A 42 -11.48 1.19 8.43
C ASN A 42 -10.21 0.35 8.26
N VAL A 43 -9.88 -0.52 9.21
CA VAL A 43 -8.73 -1.44 9.05
C VAL A 43 -9.07 -2.41 7.90
N VAL A 44 -8.63 -2.07 6.70
CA VAL A 44 -8.66 -2.95 5.54
C VAL A 44 -7.24 -3.45 5.35
N PRO A 45 -7.00 -4.77 5.42
CA PRO A 45 -5.69 -5.33 5.10
C PRO A 45 -5.21 -4.83 3.74
N LEU A 46 -3.97 -4.40 3.66
CA LEU A 46 -3.28 -4.00 2.44
C LEU A 46 -3.41 -5.08 1.36
N SER A 47 -3.29 -6.35 1.77
CA SER A 47 -3.51 -7.52 0.91
C SER A 47 -4.89 -7.51 0.22
N LYS A 48 -5.95 -7.09 0.92
CA LYS A 48 -7.31 -6.98 0.38
C LYS A 48 -7.45 -5.80 -0.58
N VAL A 49 -6.82 -4.66 -0.26
CA VAL A 49 -6.80 -3.51 -1.17
C VAL A 49 -6.09 -3.89 -2.47
N TRP A 50 -5.03 -4.70 -2.41
CA TRP A 50 -4.27 -5.08 -3.59
C TRP A 50 -5.02 -6.10 -4.44
N CYS A 51 -5.65 -7.09 -3.80
CA CYS A 51 -6.58 -7.99 -4.48
C CYS A 51 -7.71 -7.23 -5.20
N PHE A 52 -8.17 -6.12 -4.63
CA PHE A 52 -9.14 -5.23 -5.28
C PHE A 52 -8.53 -4.53 -6.51
N LEU A 53 -7.31 -4.00 -6.42
CA LEU A 53 -6.61 -3.35 -7.53
C LEU A 53 -6.36 -4.31 -8.70
N GLU A 54 -5.92 -5.54 -8.43
CA GLU A 54 -5.78 -6.57 -9.48
C GLU A 54 -7.10 -6.86 -10.19
N GLY A 55 -8.19 -6.99 -9.42
CA GLY A 55 -9.52 -7.21 -9.97
C GLY A 55 -10.01 -6.02 -10.80
N LEU A 56 -9.74 -4.80 -10.34
CA LEU A 56 -10.07 -3.57 -11.06
C LEU A 56 -9.34 -3.47 -12.40
N GLN A 57 -8.04 -3.77 -12.42
CA GLN A 57 -7.26 -3.78 -13.66
C GLN A 57 -7.71 -4.90 -14.61
N SER A 58 -8.07 -6.07 -14.08
CA SER A 58 -8.63 -7.16 -14.89
C SER A 58 -9.96 -6.76 -15.52
N GLU A 59 -10.81 -6.04 -14.79
CA GLU A 59 -12.11 -5.55 -15.28
C GLU A 59 -11.96 -4.42 -16.32
N TRP A 60 -10.97 -3.54 -16.18
CA TRP A 60 -10.67 -2.56 -17.24
C TRP A 60 -10.18 -3.23 -18.53
N VAL A 61 -9.35 -4.26 -18.41
CA VAL A 61 -8.87 -5.04 -19.57
C VAL A 61 -10.02 -5.81 -20.23
N SER A 62 -10.88 -6.47 -19.45
CA SER A 62 -12.02 -7.22 -20.00
C SER A 62 -13.00 -6.33 -20.76
N ARG A 63 -13.12 -5.05 -20.36
CA ARG A 63 -13.93 -4.02 -21.02
C ARG A 63 -13.23 -3.33 -22.19
N GLY A 64 -12.00 -3.72 -22.52
CA GLY A 64 -11.22 -3.17 -23.64
C GLY A 64 -10.58 -1.80 -23.35
N GLU A 65 -10.56 -1.34 -22.11
CA GLU A 65 -9.93 -0.06 -21.71
C GLU A 65 -8.40 -0.19 -21.51
N GLY A 66 -7.88 -1.41 -21.39
CA GLY A 66 -6.45 -1.69 -21.24
C GLY A 66 -5.89 -1.37 -19.86
N GLU A 67 -4.58 -1.07 -19.79
CA GLU A 67 -3.90 -0.66 -18.56
C GLU A 67 -4.29 0.78 -18.19
N ARG A 68 -4.82 0.98 -16.99
CA ARG A 68 -5.16 2.32 -16.48
C ARG A 68 -4.30 2.67 -15.26
N SER A 69 -4.33 3.95 -14.90
CA SER A 69 -3.57 4.49 -13.77
C SER A 69 -4.50 4.90 -12.65
N VAL A 70 -4.15 4.49 -11.43
CA VAL A 70 -4.65 5.07 -10.19
C VAL A 70 -3.54 5.96 -9.66
N GLY A 71 -3.74 7.28 -9.68
CA GLY A 71 -2.74 8.23 -9.18
C GLY A 71 -2.36 7.98 -7.72
N THR A 72 -3.34 7.76 -6.84
CA THR A 72 -3.10 7.62 -5.40
C THR A 72 -3.89 6.48 -4.78
N VAL A 73 -3.21 5.67 -3.97
CA VAL A 73 -3.82 4.63 -3.14
C VAL A 73 -3.46 4.88 -1.67
N SER A 74 -4.46 5.06 -0.81
CA SER A 74 -4.29 5.25 0.62
C SER A 74 -4.81 4.05 1.41
N SER A 75 -4.03 3.49 2.35
CA SER A 75 -4.42 2.34 3.18
C SER A 75 -3.96 2.47 4.64
N ARG A 76 -4.45 1.59 5.52
CA ARG A 76 -3.99 1.46 6.91
C ARG A 76 -3.11 0.21 7.02
N LEU A 77 -1.97 0.31 7.69
CA LEU A 77 -0.91 -0.71 7.64
C LEU A 77 -1.02 -1.79 8.74
N ALA A 78 -2.02 -1.66 9.61
CA ALA A 78 -2.18 -2.35 10.90
C ALA A 78 -1.95 -3.87 10.92
N ALA A 79 -2.76 -4.64 10.18
CA ALA A 79 -2.84 -6.10 10.36
C ALA A 79 -1.76 -6.88 9.61
N ASP A 80 -1.21 -6.30 8.54
CA ASP A 80 -0.31 -7.02 7.63
C ASP A 80 1.17 -6.89 8.05
N LEU A 81 1.48 -5.99 8.99
CA LEU A 81 2.82 -5.81 9.53
C LEU A 81 3.12 -6.70 10.75
N THR A 82 2.11 -7.24 11.43
CA THR A 82 2.29 -8.05 12.65
C THR A 82 2.11 -9.55 12.39
N GLN A 83 1.54 -9.95 11.26
CA GLN A 83 1.41 -11.37 10.86
C GLN A 83 2.67 -11.92 10.18
N GLY A 84 3.85 -11.51 10.64
CA GLY A 84 5.13 -11.97 10.13
C GLY A 84 5.23 -13.50 10.09
N SER A 85 5.59 -14.02 8.91
CA SER A 85 6.44 -15.20 8.74
C SER A 85 5.96 -16.59 9.24
N GLY A 86 4.77 -16.76 9.82
CA GLY A 86 4.42 -18.00 10.54
C GLY A 86 3.86 -19.19 9.73
N THR A 87 3.06 -18.97 8.68
CA THR A 87 2.30 -20.08 8.04
C THR A 87 1.95 -19.89 6.55
N LEU A 88 2.64 -19.01 5.82
CA LEU A 88 2.37 -18.82 4.40
C LEU A 88 3.24 -19.77 3.56
N TRP A 89 2.56 -20.73 2.93
CA TRP A 89 3.05 -21.79 2.05
C TRP A 89 4.38 -21.52 1.31
N ASP A 90 5.29 -22.49 1.46
CA ASP A 90 6.25 -23.00 0.47
C ASP A 90 6.73 -22.03 -0.63
N GLY A 91 7.88 -21.39 -0.40
CA GLY A 91 8.79 -20.96 -1.46
C GLY A 91 8.53 -19.63 -2.17
N ALA A 92 7.46 -18.90 -1.86
CA ALA A 92 7.24 -17.55 -2.39
C ALA A 92 7.40 -16.51 -1.28
N SER A 93 8.31 -15.54 -1.49
CA SER A 93 8.43 -14.40 -0.59
C SER A 93 7.06 -13.72 -0.42
N PRO A 94 6.65 -13.34 0.81
CA PRO A 94 5.32 -12.80 1.13
C PRO A 94 5.05 -11.41 0.54
N PHE A 95 5.87 -10.96 -0.42
CA PHE A 95 5.77 -9.66 -1.03
C PHE A 95 4.37 -9.48 -1.63
N LEU A 96 3.73 -8.41 -1.14
CA LEU A 96 2.47 -7.82 -1.58
C LEU A 96 2.36 -7.60 -3.11
N TRP A 97 3.40 -7.94 -3.87
CA TRP A 97 3.61 -7.54 -5.25
C TRP A 97 3.94 -8.72 -6.16
N SER A 98 3.66 -9.96 -5.74
CA SER A 98 3.92 -11.15 -6.56
C SER A 98 3.23 -11.13 -7.95
N ARG A 99 2.29 -10.20 -8.17
CA ARG A 99 1.53 -10.03 -9.43
C ARG A 99 1.46 -8.57 -9.90
N LEU A 100 2.58 -7.84 -9.82
CA LEU A 100 2.71 -6.46 -10.33
C LEU A 100 2.28 -6.29 -11.79
N ASP A 101 2.40 -7.34 -12.60
CA ASP A 101 1.96 -7.36 -13.99
C ASP A 101 0.46 -7.11 -14.14
N LYS A 102 -0.33 -7.51 -13.13
CA LYS A 102 -1.81 -7.41 -13.07
C LYS A 102 -2.32 -6.21 -12.30
N MET A 103 -1.42 -5.40 -11.75
CA MET A 103 -1.78 -4.18 -11.04
C MET A 103 -1.96 -3.02 -12.03
N PRO A 104 -2.90 -2.09 -11.76
CA PRO A 104 -2.91 -0.83 -12.49
C PRO A 104 -1.63 -0.05 -12.18
N ARG A 105 -1.32 0.96 -12.98
CA ARG A 105 -0.23 1.88 -12.63
C ARG A 105 -0.61 2.63 -11.35
N VAL A 106 0.33 2.72 -10.42
CA VAL A 106 0.14 3.43 -9.14
C VAL A 106 1.28 4.39 -8.93
N GLU A 107 0.99 5.69 -8.90
CA GLU A 107 2.03 6.71 -8.75
C GLU A 107 2.36 6.97 -7.28
N THR A 108 1.35 7.06 -6.44
CA THR A 108 1.49 7.39 -5.02
C THR A 108 0.83 6.35 -4.14
N VAL A 109 1.59 5.81 -3.19
CA VAL A 109 1.07 4.95 -2.13
C VAL A 109 1.16 5.70 -0.80
N HIS A 110 0.06 5.81 -0.09
CA HIS A 110 0.01 6.41 1.23
C HIS A 110 -0.50 5.37 2.23
N MET A 111 0.24 5.18 3.31
CA MET A 111 -0.11 4.26 4.38
C MET A 111 -0.16 5.03 5.70
N ASP A 112 -1.11 4.68 6.55
CA ASP A 112 -1.19 5.20 7.92
C ASP A 112 -0.99 4.06 8.93
N ILE A 113 -0.20 4.34 9.97
CA ILE A 113 -0.11 3.54 11.20
C ILE A 113 -0.73 4.37 12.32
N ARG A 114 -1.77 3.87 12.97
CA ARG A 114 -2.53 4.56 14.02
C ARG A 114 -2.42 3.86 15.37
N PRO A 115 -2.69 4.58 16.48
CA PRO A 115 -2.81 3.95 17.79
C PRO A 115 -3.84 2.80 17.77
N GLY A 116 -3.48 1.67 18.38
CA GLY A 116 -4.29 0.45 18.42
C GLY A 116 -4.27 -0.38 17.12
N ASP A 117 -3.39 -0.05 16.16
CA ASP A 117 -3.13 -0.89 14.98
C ASP A 117 -2.22 -2.07 15.23
N LEU A 118 -1.38 -1.94 16.24
CA LEU A 118 -0.40 -2.93 16.63
C LEU A 118 -0.82 -3.52 17.97
N ASP A 119 -0.49 -4.79 18.17
CA ASP A 119 -0.63 -5.40 19.49
C ASP A 119 0.27 -4.66 20.49
N GLU A 120 -0.15 -4.60 21.75
CA GLU A 120 0.59 -3.88 22.81
C GLU A 120 2.02 -4.44 23.01
N ASP A 121 2.21 -5.71 22.67
CA ASP A 121 3.49 -6.43 22.72
C ASP A 121 4.21 -6.50 21.36
N ALA A 122 3.76 -5.75 20.34
CA ALA A 122 4.35 -5.81 19.01
C ALA A 122 5.84 -5.47 19.02
N ASP A 123 6.67 -6.36 18.46
CA ASP A 123 8.09 -6.12 18.35
C ASP A 123 8.36 -4.99 17.33
N VAL A 124 8.92 -3.89 17.83
CA VAL A 124 9.30 -2.73 17.02
C VAL A 124 10.33 -3.09 15.94
N ASP A 125 11.24 -4.03 16.21
CA ASP A 125 12.24 -4.46 15.22
C ASP A 125 11.59 -5.22 14.06
N GLU A 126 10.61 -6.09 14.37
CA GLU A 126 9.81 -6.79 13.37
C GLU A 126 8.95 -5.80 12.58
N LEU A 127 8.26 -4.89 13.27
CA LEU A 127 7.47 -3.82 12.67
C LEU A 127 8.30 -3.00 11.67
N TYR A 128 9.48 -2.53 12.09
CA TYR A 128 10.36 -1.74 11.24
C TYR A 128 10.86 -2.56 10.05
N THR A 129 11.19 -3.84 10.25
CA THR A 129 11.61 -4.73 9.16
C THR A 129 10.51 -4.89 8.12
N ASN A 130 9.30 -5.24 8.55
CA ASN A 130 8.15 -5.41 7.68
C ASN A 130 7.78 -4.10 6.98
N LEU A 131 7.83 -2.96 7.70
CA LEU A 131 7.63 -1.64 7.13
C LEU A 131 8.63 -1.37 6.00
N MET A 132 9.91 -1.65 6.22
CA MET A 132 10.94 -1.44 5.21
C MET A 132 10.75 -2.37 4.01
N GLU A 133 10.33 -3.62 4.20
CA GLU A 133 9.97 -4.52 3.09
C GLU A 133 8.81 -3.97 2.26
N VAL A 134 7.71 -3.53 2.90
CA VAL A 134 6.56 -2.95 2.20
C VAL A 134 6.97 -1.69 1.41
N VAL A 135 7.72 -0.80 2.05
CA VAL A 135 8.14 0.47 1.47
C VAL A 135 9.12 0.26 0.31
N THR A 136 10.09 -0.65 0.45
CA THR A 136 11.06 -0.96 -0.62
C THR A 136 10.37 -1.60 -1.80
N SER A 137 9.51 -2.59 -1.56
CA SER A 137 8.82 -3.32 -2.62
C SER A 137 7.75 -2.49 -3.34
N SER A 138 7.20 -1.44 -2.69
CA SER A 138 6.33 -0.48 -3.38
C SER A 138 7.02 0.26 -4.55
N THR A 139 8.36 0.33 -4.57
CA THR A 139 9.12 0.96 -5.68
C THR A 139 9.09 0.14 -6.97
N GLU A 140 8.64 -1.11 -6.89
CA GLU A 140 8.46 -2.00 -8.05
C GLU A 140 7.13 -1.75 -8.77
N LEU A 141 6.22 -0.95 -8.18
CA LEU A 141 4.97 -0.57 -8.82
C LEU A 141 5.20 0.20 -10.12
N LYS A 142 4.44 -0.17 -11.16
CA LYS A 142 4.48 0.52 -12.44
C LYS A 142 4.04 1.97 -12.26
N GLY A 143 4.90 2.90 -12.66
CA GLY A 143 4.62 4.34 -12.57
C GLY A 143 4.85 4.94 -11.17
N HIS A 144 5.42 4.19 -10.24
CA HIS A 144 5.71 4.66 -8.88
C HIS A 144 6.53 5.95 -8.89
N LYS A 145 6.09 6.90 -8.06
CA LYS A 145 6.75 8.17 -7.75
C LYS A 145 7.02 8.29 -6.26
N THR A 146 6.03 7.98 -5.42
CA THR A 146 6.13 8.22 -3.98
C THR A 146 5.41 7.17 -3.16
N THR A 147 6.05 6.71 -2.09
CA THR A 147 5.41 6.02 -0.97
C THR A 147 5.59 6.85 0.28
N LYS A 148 4.49 7.11 0.98
CA LYS A 148 4.48 7.82 2.26
C LYS A 148 3.84 6.94 3.32
N VAL A 149 4.52 6.74 4.44
CA VAL A 149 3.96 6.09 5.63
C VAL A 149 3.86 7.13 6.74
N THR A 150 2.64 7.43 7.17
CA THR A 150 2.36 8.40 8.24
C THR A 150 2.15 7.67 9.55
N PHE A 151 2.88 8.09 10.57
CA PHE A 151 2.74 7.60 11.93
C PHE A 151 1.86 8.57 12.70
N VAL A 152 0.66 8.14 13.08
CA VAL A 152 -0.21 8.94 13.96
C VAL A 152 0.20 8.79 15.42
N ASP A 153 0.82 7.66 15.76
CA ASP A 153 1.42 7.41 17.06
C ASP A 153 2.88 7.90 17.08
N ARG A 154 3.21 8.78 18.04
CA ARG A 154 4.54 9.36 18.19
C ARG A 154 5.55 8.36 18.74
N ASP A 155 5.14 7.43 19.59
CA ASP A 155 6.05 6.47 20.20
C ASP A 155 6.53 5.47 19.14
N ILE A 156 5.60 5.01 18.28
CA ILE A 156 5.94 4.17 17.12
C ILE A 156 6.86 4.93 16.15
N PHE A 157 6.54 6.20 15.88
CA PHE A 157 7.39 7.05 15.04
C PHE A 157 8.82 7.13 15.58
N ASP A 158 8.97 7.51 16.85
CA ASP A 158 10.28 7.71 17.48
C ASP A 158 11.07 6.41 17.46
N ALA A 159 10.42 5.28 17.74
CA ALA A 159 11.05 3.97 17.71
C ALA A 159 11.54 3.60 16.30
N CYS A 160 10.70 3.71 15.27
CA CYS A 160 11.09 3.48 13.87
C CYS A 160 12.16 4.47 13.38
N HIS A 161 12.10 5.73 13.79
CA HIS A 161 13.06 6.75 13.41
C HIS A 161 14.44 6.46 14.03
N GLN A 162 14.51 6.05 15.30
CA GLN A 162 15.77 5.61 15.92
C GLN A 162 16.36 4.38 15.21
N ARG A 163 15.51 3.43 14.78
CA ARG A 163 15.95 2.28 13.97
C ARG A 163 16.47 2.70 12.60
N PHE A 164 15.85 3.67 11.96
CA PHE A 164 16.32 4.23 10.69
C PHE A 164 17.70 4.90 10.81
N LEU A 165 17.95 5.63 11.89
CA LEU A 165 19.24 6.27 12.13
C LEU A 165 20.35 5.27 12.44
N SER A 166 20.03 4.19 13.17
CA SER A 166 21.01 3.15 13.56
C SER A 166 21.23 2.09 12.48
N ARG A 167 20.21 1.78 11.67
CA ARG A 167 20.20 0.74 10.63
C ARG A 167 19.48 1.26 9.38
N PRO A 168 20.12 2.14 8.59
CA PRO A 168 19.51 2.66 7.38
C PRO A 168 19.34 1.52 6.37
N ALA A 169 18.13 1.36 5.81
CA ALA A 169 17.77 0.33 4.83
C ALA A 169 18.43 0.51 3.44
N ARG A 170 19.61 1.15 3.39
CA ARG A 170 20.39 1.43 2.18
C ARG A 170 20.63 0.21 1.29
N PRO A 171 20.73 -1.05 1.77
CA PRO A 171 20.90 -2.19 0.87
C PRO A 171 19.68 -2.50 0.00
N MET A 172 18.47 -2.09 0.42
CA MET A 172 17.22 -2.56 -0.18
C MET A 172 16.65 -1.65 -1.28
N LEU A 173 17.19 -0.44 -1.45
CA LEU A 173 16.75 0.51 -2.47
C LEU A 173 17.88 0.81 -3.44
N ARG A 174 17.55 1.07 -4.70
CA ARG A 174 18.49 1.65 -5.68
C ARG A 174 18.70 3.12 -5.33
N PRO A 175 19.81 3.49 -4.65
CA PRO A 175 19.94 4.82 -4.05
C PRO A 175 20.11 5.94 -5.09
N GLN A 176 20.40 5.58 -6.33
CA GLN A 176 20.49 6.49 -7.48
C GLN A 176 19.13 6.83 -8.08
N GLU A 177 18.13 5.96 -7.90
CA GLU A 177 16.78 6.14 -8.45
C GLU A 177 15.80 6.64 -7.39
N TYR A 178 16.00 6.28 -6.12
CA TYR A 178 15.09 6.61 -5.02
C TYR A 178 15.81 7.31 -3.86
N ARG A 179 15.03 8.09 -3.11
CA ARG A 179 15.43 8.72 -1.85
C ARG A 179 14.49 8.21 -0.75
N LEU A 180 15.08 7.67 0.31
CA LEU A 180 14.39 7.24 1.53
C LEU A 180 14.74 8.22 2.65
N PHE A 181 13.74 8.81 3.31
CA PHE A 181 13.96 9.78 4.38
C PHE A 181 12.75 9.88 5.31
N PHE A 182 13.00 10.35 6.53
CA PHE A 182 11.95 10.81 7.43
C PHE A 182 11.74 12.32 7.27
N HIS A 183 10.49 12.74 7.29
CA HIS A 183 10.09 14.14 7.37
C HIS A 183 8.78 14.25 8.17
N ASP A 184 8.75 15.17 9.12
CA ASP A 184 7.70 15.25 10.14
C ASP A 184 7.42 13.86 10.77
N LEU A 185 6.15 13.48 10.95
CA LEU A 185 5.74 12.16 11.43
C LEU A 185 5.57 11.15 10.30
N SER A 186 6.47 11.16 9.30
CA SER A 186 6.33 10.31 8.12
C SER A 186 7.64 9.77 7.58
N LEU A 187 7.60 8.52 7.11
CA LEU A 187 8.63 7.90 6.30
C LEU A 187 8.27 8.05 4.83
N HIS A 188 9.23 8.50 4.03
CA HIS A 188 9.07 8.76 2.60
C HIS A 188 10.03 7.92 1.79
N VAL A 189 9.52 7.32 0.71
CA VAL A 189 10.31 6.87 -0.45
C VAL A 189 9.85 7.63 -1.67
N GLU A 190 10.75 8.39 -2.25
CA GLU A 190 10.46 9.23 -3.41
C GLU A 190 11.43 8.90 -4.54
N ARG A 191 10.89 8.76 -5.75
CA ARG A 191 11.67 8.62 -6.96
C ARG A 191 12.37 9.93 -7.25
N ARG A 192 13.67 9.88 -7.48
CA ARG A 192 14.45 11.03 -7.91
C ARG A 192 14.02 11.38 -9.33
N THR A 193 13.46 12.57 -9.51
CA THR A 193 13.34 13.18 -10.83
C THR A 193 14.74 13.55 -11.31
N GLN A 194 15.19 12.96 -12.41
CA GLN A 194 16.36 13.44 -13.16
C GLN A 194 16.02 14.78 -13.83
#